data_AF-A0A821VCG5-F1
#
_entry.id   AF-A0A821VCG5-F1
#
_cell.length_a   1.000
_cell.length_b   1.000
_cell.length_c   1.000
_cell.angle_alpha   90.00
_cell.angle_beta   90.00
_cell.angle_gamma   90.00
#
_symmetry.space_group_name_H-M   'P 1'
#
loop_
_entity.id
_entity.type
_entity.pdbx_description
1 polymer ?
#
loop_
_entity_poly.entity_id
_entity_poly.type
_entity_poly.pdbx_seq_one_letter_code
_entity_poly.pdbx_strand_id
1 'polypeptide(L)'
;PTNERYPFQKQYPQATTHLLMKYSESHVPILYGPQLPRRDREDTRERYSRALLTLFVPWRTAPDICDVNQTWKDAFKSRKNRISIHSWKIIENIQLLHECKKDRDEHLLQVIPEAQTDNDAIDPVILPANQYIDGEGDMNDSENLLELLGNLDD
;
A
#
# COMPACT_ATOMS: atom_id res chain seq x y z
N PRO A 1 -26.19 13.92 6.68
CA PRO A 1 -27.27 13.34 5.85
C PRO A 1 -27.50 11.88 6.26
N THR A 2 -28.67 11.28 6.01
CA THR A 2 -28.93 9.89 6.44
C THR A 2 -28.20 8.91 5.52
N ASN A 3 -27.33 8.06 6.07
CA ASN A 3 -26.64 7.01 5.32
C ASN A 3 -27.63 5.99 4.72
N GLU A 4 -27.41 5.64 3.46
CA GLU A 4 -28.19 4.62 2.75
C GLU A 4 -27.82 3.22 3.24
N ARG A 5 -28.79 2.31 3.29
CA ARG A 5 -28.60 0.93 3.76
C ARG A 5 -29.09 -0.06 2.70
N TYR A 6 -28.32 -1.11 2.49
CA TYR A 6 -28.57 -2.12 1.47
C TYR A 6 -28.50 -3.53 2.08
N PRO A 7 -29.48 -4.42 1.80
CA PRO A 7 -29.40 -5.80 2.23
C PRO A 7 -28.36 -6.58 1.42
N PHE A 8 -27.74 -7.59 2.03
CA PHE A 8 -26.96 -8.57 1.29
C PHE A 8 -27.86 -9.42 0.38
N GLN A 9 -27.25 -10.10 -0.60
CA GLN A 9 -27.93 -11.14 -1.34
C GLN A 9 -28.36 -12.27 -0.40
N LYS A 10 -29.55 -12.84 -0.60
CA LYS A 10 -30.12 -13.88 0.29
C LYS A 10 -29.20 -15.08 0.56
N GLN A 11 -28.34 -15.40 -0.39
CA GLN A 11 -27.36 -16.49 -0.34
C GLN A 11 -26.09 -16.17 0.45
N TYR A 12 -25.92 -14.93 0.92
CA TYR A 12 -24.73 -14.52 1.66
C TYR A 12 -24.80 -14.97 3.13
N PRO A 13 -23.71 -15.50 3.73
CA PRO A 13 -23.73 -16.05 5.09
C PRO A 13 -24.24 -15.07 6.16
N GLN A 14 -24.03 -13.77 5.97
CA GLN A 14 -24.41 -12.72 6.91
C GLN A 14 -25.70 -11.98 6.52
N ALA A 15 -26.47 -12.48 5.55
CA ALA A 15 -27.63 -11.75 5.00
C ALA A 15 -28.75 -11.51 6.01
N THR A 16 -28.86 -12.34 7.05
CA THR A 16 -29.86 -12.21 8.12
C THR A 16 -29.39 -11.35 9.28
N THR A 17 -28.07 -11.18 9.45
CA THR A 17 -27.47 -10.55 10.64
C THR A 17 -26.89 -9.17 10.36
N HIS A 18 -26.52 -8.87 9.11
CA HIS A 18 -25.81 -7.64 8.73
C HIS A 18 -26.51 -6.91 7.58
N LEU A 19 -26.22 -5.61 7.46
CA LEU A 19 -26.61 -4.77 6.33
C LEU A 19 -25.39 -3.96 5.87
N LEU A 20 -25.32 -3.69 4.57
CA LEU A 20 -24.32 -2.78 4.00
C LEU A 20 -24.77 -1.34 4.22
N MET A 21 -23.86 -0.48 4.66
CA MET A 21 -24.11 0.95 4.80
C MET A 21 -23.23 1.72 3.83
N LYS A 22 -23.85 2.64 3.09
CA LYS A 22 -23.13 3.59 2.24
C LYS A 22 -23.13 4.95 2.93
N TYR A 23 -21.93 5.43 3.23
CA TYR A 23 -21.74 6.75 3.81
C TYR A 23 -22.19 7.83 2.83
N SER A 24 -23.01 8.78 3.32
CA SER A 24 -23.47 9.90 2.51
C SER A 24 -22.38 10.97 2.31
N GLU A 25 -21.40 11.00 3.21
CA GLU A 25 -20.27 11.91 3.16
C GLU A 25 -19.03 11.20 2.64
N SER A 26 -18.15 11.95 1.96
CA SER A 26 -16.91 11.41 1.45
C SER A 26 -15.92 11.18 2.59
N HIS A 27 -15.44 9.95 2.71
CA HIS A 27 -14.36 9.58 3.63
C HIS A 27 -13.15 9.12 2.85
N VAL A 28 -11.96 9.49 3.33
CA VAL A 28 -10.70 8.98 2.81
C VAL A 28 -10.33 7.75 3.64
N PRO A 29 -10.32 6.53 3.06
CA PRO A 29 -9.91 5.35 3.80
C PRO A 29 -8.41 5.42 4.09
N ILE A 30 -8.04 5.12 5.33
CA ILE A 30 -6.64 4.90 5.71
C ILE A 30 -6.34 3.42 5.51
N LEU A 31 -5.41 3.12 4.61
CA LEU A 31 -4.93 1.75 4.40
C LEU A 31 -3.86 1.44 5.45
N TYR A 32 -4.13 0.46 6.30
CA TYR A 32 -3.16 -0.05 7.27
C TYR A 32 -2.35 -1.20 6.65
N GLY A 33 -1.05 -1.20 6.88
CA GLY A 33 -0.12 -2.22 6.40
C GLY A 33 0.94 -1.68 5.45
N PRO A 34 1.65 -2.56 4.73
CA PRO A 34 2.71 -2.18 3.80
C PRO A 34 2.20 -1.24 2.71
N GLN A 35 3.08 -0.35 2.25
CA GLN A 35 2.74 0.56 1.15
C GLN A 35 2.46 -0.22 -0.14
N LEU A 36 1.57 0.32 -0.96
CA LEU A 36 1.32 -0.25 -2.28
C LEU A 36 2.62 -0.24 -3.10
N PRO A 37 3.04 -1.39 -3.67
CA PRO A 37 4.30 -1.46 -4.41
C PRO A 37 4.32 -0.48 -5.60
N ARG A 38 5.50 -0.07 -6.03
CA ARG A 38 5.64 0.76 -7.22
C ARG A 38 5.40 -0.05 -8.49
N ARG A 39 5.02 0.61 -9.58
CA ARG A 39 4.84 -0.09 -10.86
C ARG A 39 6.12 -0.20 -11.68
N ASP A 40 7.08 0.68 -11.46
CA ASP A 40 8.25 0.89 -12.34
C ASP A 40 9.41 -0.09 -12.10
N ARG A 41 9.34 -0.88 -11.03
CA ARG A 41 10.32 -1.93 -10.71
C ARG A 41 9.80 -3.33 -11.06
N GLU A 42 10.59 -4.13 -11.80
CA GLU A 42 10.15 -5.47 -12.23
C GLU A 42 10.02 -6.45 -11.06
N ASP A 43 10.92 -6.37 -10.07
CA ASP A 43 10.89 -7.23 -8.86
C ASP A 43 9.64 -7.01 -8.01
N THR A 44 8.98 -5.86 -8.15
CA THR A 44 7.73 -5.53 -7.45
C THR A 44 6.47 -5.83 -8.26
N ARG A 45 6.60 -6.22 -9.54
CA ARG A 45 5.49 -6.27 -10.49
C ARG A 45 4.37 -7.22 -10.09
N GLU A 46 4.71 -8.42 -9.62
CA GLU A 46 3.73 -9.40 -9.16
C GLU A 46 2.95 -8.88 -7.95
N ARG A 47 3.64 -8.29 -6.97
CA ARG A 47 3.00 -7.71 -5.77
C ARG A 47 2.13 -6.50 -6.12
N TYR A 48 2.61 -5.63 -7.02
CA TYR A 48 1.84 -4.50 -7.54
C TYR A 48 0.54 -4.98 -8.20
N SER A 49 0.64 -5.95 -9.12
CA SER A 49 -0.51 -6.51 -9.82
C SER A 49 -1.52 -7.15 -8.87
N ARG A 50 -1.03 -7.94 -7.89
CA ARG A 50 -1.88 -8.52 -6.84
C ARG A 50 -2.63 -7.45 -6.06
N ALA A 51 -1.92 -6.44 -5.57
CA ALA A 51 -2.52 -5.39 -4.75
C ALA A 51 -3.58 -4.58 -5.53
N LEU A 52 -3.32 -4.24 -6.80
CA LEU A 52 -4.29 -3.52 -7.61
C LEU A 52 -5.54 -4.33 -7.93
N LEU A 53 -5.39 -5.63 -8.22
CA LEU A 53 -6.53 -6.52 -8.44
C LEU A 53 -7.38 -6.63 -7.19
N THR A 54 -6.78 -6.81 -6.01
CA THR A 54 -7.51 -6.94 -4.75
C THR A 54 -8.25 -5.66 -4.36
N LEU A 55 -7.66 -4.49 -4.59
CA LEU A 55 -8.24 -3.22 -4.13
C LEU A 55 -9.19 -2.55 -5.14
N PHE A 56 -8.93 -2.70 -6.44
CA PHE A 56 -9.59 -1.87 -7.46
C PHE A 56 -10.40 -2.65 -8.50
N VAL A 57 -10.32 -3.99 -8.52
CA VAL A 57 -11.23 -4.81 -9.32
C VAL A 57 -12.36 -5.32 -8.43
N PRO A 58 -13.63 -5.26 -8.85
CA PRO A 58 -14.71 -5.89 -8.09
C PRO A 58 -14.59 -7.42 -8.14
N TRP A 59 -14.56 -8.07 -6.97
CA TRP A 59 -14.48 -9.53 -6.86
C TRP A 59 -15.35 -10.06 -5.72
N ARG A 60 -15.68 -11.35 -5.77
CA ARG A 60 -16.40 -12.07 -4.70
C ARG A 60 -15.63 -13.32 -4.25
N THR A 61 -14.85 -13.90 -5.15
CA THR A 61 -14.05 -15.10 -4.90
C THR A 61 -12.63 -14.88 -5.45
N ALA A 62 -11.66 -15.66 -4.97
CA ALA A 62 -10.27 -15.54 -5.42
C ALA A 62 -10.08 -15.72 -6.95
N PRO A 63 -10.79 -16.62 -7.65
CA PRO A 63 -10.68 -16.74 -9.12
C PRO A 63 -11.12 -15.48 -9.89
N ASP A 64 -11.98 -14.65 -9.32
CA ASP A 64 -12.40 -13.39 -9.96
C ASP A 64 -11.22 -12.43 -10.15
N ILE A 65 -10.19 -12.53 -9.30
CA ILE A 65 -8.97 -11.71 -9.35
C ILE A 65 -7.80 -12.44 -10.03
N CYS A 66 -7.56 -13.71 -9.71
CA CYS A 66 -6.45 -14.48 -10.27
C CYS A 66 -6.77 -15.98 -10.25
N ASP A 67 -6.60 -16.63 -11.40
CA ASP A 67 -6.78 -18.08 -11.51
C ASP A 67 -5.58 -18.82 -10.92
N VAL A 68 -5.78 -20.06 -10.47
CA VAL A 68 -4.76 -20.86 -9.76
C VAL A 68 -3.48 -21.05 -10.59
N ASN A 69 -3.62 -21.17 -11.91
CA ASN A 69 -2.51 -21.41 -12.83
C ASN A 69 -2.04 -20.14 -13.55
N GLN A 70 -2.38 -18.96 -13.02
CA GLN A 70 -2.07 -17.67 -13.64
C GLN A 70 -1.16 -16.83 -12.74
N THR A 71 -0.22 -16.10 -13.34
CA THR A 71 0.57 -15.08 -12.63
C THR A 71 -0.29 -13.84 -12.34
N TRP A 72 0.04 -13.08 -11.29
CA TRP A 72 -0.71 -11.86 -10.98
C TRP A 72 -0.53 -10.82 -12.08
N LYS A 73 0.67 -10.75 -12.68
CA LYS A 73 0.94 -9.87 -13.82
C LYS A 73 0.02 -10.14 -15.00
N ASP A 74 -0.18 -11.41 -15.36
CA ASP A 74 -1.06 -11.75 -16.49
C ASP A 74 -2.53 -11.58 -16.14
N ALA A 75 -2.91 -11.92 -14.90
CA ALA A 75 -4.26 -11.66 -14.39
C ALA A 75 -4.60 -10.17 -14.41
N PHE A 76 -3.64 -9.31 -14.06
CA PHE A 76 -3.81 -7.87 -14.11
C PHE A 76 -3.98 -7.38 -15.55
N LYS A 77 -3.16 -7.84 -16.49
CA LYS A 77 -3.30 -7.45 -17.91
C LYS A 77 -4.70 -7.75 -18.46
N SER A 78 -5.29 -8.90 -18.11
CA SER A 78 -6.60 -9.30 -18.61
C SER A 78 -7.77 -8.59 -17.91
N ARG A 79 -7.61 -8.20 -16.64
CA ARG A 79 -8.69 -7.66 -15.80
C ARG A 79 -8.62 -6.15 -15.56
N LYS A 80 -7.53 -5.46 -15.94
CA LYS A 80 -7.32 -4.01 -15.69
C LYS A 80 -8.41 -3.10 -16.28
N ASN A 81 -9.13 -3.54 -17.31
CA ASN A 81 -10.26 -2.82 -17.91
C ASN A 81 -11.50 -2.78 -16.99
N ARG A 82 -11.56 -3.61 -15.96
CA ARG A 82 -12.62 -3.63 -14.95
C ARG A 82 -12.40 -2.56 -13.85
N ILE A 83 -11.22 -1.95 -13.82
CA ILE A 83 -10.90 -0.86 -12.90
C ILE A 83 -11.59 0.41 -13.39
N SER A 84 -12.29 1.10 -12.48
CA SER A 84 -13.00 2.33 -12.82
C SER A 84 -12.05 3.46 -13.19
N ILE A 85 -12.50 4.41 -14.02
CA ILE A 85 -11.71 5.59 -14.40
C ILE A 85 -11.32 6.42 -13.16
N HIS A 86 -12.21 6.52 -12.17
CA HIS A 86 -11.90 7.22 -10.93
C HIS A 86 -10.81 6.50 -10.12
N SER A 87 -10.87 5.18 -10.03
CA SER A 87 -9.85 4.35 -9.38
C SER A 87 -8.48 4.48 -10.06
N TRP A 88 -8.43 4.61 -11.38
CA TRP A 88 -7.17 4.85 -12.10
C TRP A 88 -6.46 6.13 -11.66
N LYS A 89 -7.21 7.22 -11.42
CA LYS A 89 -6.62 8.46 -10.89
C LYS A 89 -5.98 8.24 -9.52
N ILE A 90 -6.60 7.43 -8.67
CA ILE A 90 -6.04 7.08 -7.35
C ILE A 90 -4.75 6.27 -7.53
N ILE A 91 -4.75 5.28 -8.43
CA ILE A 91 -3.58 4.45 -8.74
C ILE A 91 -2.43 5.30 -9.27
N GLU A 92 -2.70 6.26 -10.15
CA GLU A 92 -1.72 7.21 -10.69
C GLU A 92 -1.16 8.11 -9.59
N ASN A 93 -2.01 8.62 -8.70
CA ASN A 93 -1.56 9.43 -7.56
C ASN A 93 -0.66 8.65 -6.60
N ILE A 94 -0.95 7.37 -6.36
CA ILE A 94 -0.08 6.51 -5.54
C ILE A 94 1.31 6.38 -6.16
N GLN A 95 1.38 6.19 -7.48
CA GLN A 95 2.66 6.14 -8.19
C GLN A 95 3.39 7.49 -8.13
N LEU A 96 2.68 8.60 -8.30
CA LEU A 96 3.25 9.95 -8.18
C LEU A 96 3.83 10.21 -6.77
N LEU A 97 3.15 9.76 -5.72
CA LEU A 97 3.67 9.87 -4.35
C LEU A 97 5.00 9.14 -4.17
N HIS A 98 5.17 7.97 -4.81
CA HIS A 98 6.45 7.25 -4.81
C HIS A 98 7.55 7.97 -5.57
N GLU A 99 7.21 8.64 -6.68
CA GLU A 99 8.15 9.45 -7.46
C GLU A 99 8.60 10.67 -6.65
N CYS A 100 7.66 11.43 -6.09
CA CYS A 100 7.99 12.58 -5.24
C CYS A 100 8.79 12.19 -3.98
N LYS A 101 8.46 11.05 -3.35
CA LYS A 101 9.24 10.54 -2.21
C LYS A 101 10.68 10.26 -2.63
N LYS A 102 10.88 9.58 -3.77
CA LYS A 102 12.21 9.28 -4.30
C LYS A 102 13.00 10.56 -4.59
N ASP A 103 12.42 11.53 -5.28
CA ASP A 103 13.10 12.79 -5.62
C ASP A 103 13.50 13.57 -4.36
N ARG A 104 12.62 13.61 -3.35
CA ARG A 104 12.92 14.21 -2.05
C ARG A 104 14.07 13.49 -1.37
N ASP A 105 14.03 12.16 -1.30
CA ASP A 105 15.03 11.37 -0.58
C ASP A 105 16.40 11.47 -1.29
N GLU A 106 16.44 11.48 -2.62
CA GLU A 106 17.66 11.75 -3.41
C GLU A 106 18.22 13.15 -3.15
N HIS A 107 17.37 14.18 -3.08
CA HIS A 107 17.80 15.54 -2.74
C HIS A 107 18.36 15.61 -1.32
N LEU A 108 17.70 14.98 -0.35
CA LEU A 108 18.16 14.94 1.04
C LEU A 108 19.53 14.27 1.19
N LEU A 109 19.77 13.17 0.45
CA LEU A 109 21.07 12.49 0.44
C LEU A 109 22.21 13.36 -0.10
N GLN A 110 21.92 14.36 -0.94
CA GLN A 110 22.93 15.30 -1.45
C GLN A 110 23.21 16.43 -0.46
N VAL A 111 22.16 17.01 0.13
CA VAL A 111 22.30 18.20 0.99
C VAL A 111 22.74 17.89 2.42
N ILE A 112 22.47 16.69 2.95
CA ILE A 112 22.87 16.31 4.32
C ILE A 112 24.40 16.27 4.45
N PRO A 113 25.16 15.61 3.55
CA PRO A 113 26.62 15.63 3.58
C PRO A 113 27.20 17.05 3.41
N GLU A 114 26.64 17.85 2.50
CA GLU A 114 27.07 19.24 2.26
C GLU A 114 26.88 20.11 3.51
N ALA A 115 25.75 19.95 4.21
CA ALA A 115 25.48 20.65 5.47
C ALA A 115 26.39 20.19 6.63
N GLN A 116 26.90 18.94 6.58
CA GLN A 116 27.85 18.41 7.55
C GLN A 116 29.28 18.89 7.29
N THR A 117 29.68 19.10 6.03
CA THR A 117 31.00 19.65 5.70
C THR A 117 31.16 21.11 6.07
N ASP A 118 30.05 21.87 6.14
CA ASP A 118 30.07 23.30 6.47
C ASP A 118 29.84 23.61 7.96
N ASN A 119 29.44 22.64 8.79
CA ASN A 119 29.08 22.82 10.20
C ASN A 119 29.89 21.95 11.18
N ASP A 120 31.22 22.06 11.18
CA ASP A 120 32.07 21.51 12.26
C ASP A 120 31.91 22.23 13.63
N ALA A 121 30.78 22.92 13.86
CA ALA A 121 30.42 23.52 15.15
C ALA A 121 28.89 23.65 15.34
N ILE A 122 28.17 22.53 15.58
CA ILE A 122 26.81 22.58 16.13
C ILE A 122 26.74 21.77 17.43
N ASP A 123 26.26 22.43 18.49
CA ASP A 123 26.08 21.96 19.87
C ASP A 123 25.11 20.74 19.94
N PRO A 124 25.47 19.64 20.62
CA PRO A 124 24.71 18.37 20.65
C PRO A 124 23.29 18.45 21.25
N VAL A 125 22.83 19.62 21.71
CA VAL A 125 21.51 19.81 22.33
C VAL A 125 20.36 19.87 21.32
N ILE A 126 20.63 20.09 20.02
CA ILE A 126 19.58 20.19 18.99
C ILE A 126 19.55 18.93 18.12
N LEU A 127 19.12 17.81 18.69
CA LEU A 127 18.58 16.70 17.92
C LEU A 127 17.08 16.62 18.19
N PRO A 128 16.20 16.77 17.18
CA PRO A 128 14.78 16.52 17.39
C PRO A 128 14.60 15.02 17.67
N ALA A 129 13.87 14.70 18.74
CA ALA A 129 13.56 13.35 19.22
C ALA A 129 12.73 12.48 18.24
N ASN A 130 12.62 12.88 16.97
CA ASN A 130 11.87 12.19 15.94
C ASN A 130 12.79 11.38 15.01
N GLN A 131 13.91 10.86 15.53
CA GLN A 131 14.52 9.67 14.95
C GLN A 131 13.59 8.48 15.24
N TYR A 132 12.48 8.42 14.50
CA TYR A 132 11.95 7.12 14.13
C TYR A 132 13.05 6.49 13.30
N ILE A 133 13.78 5.59 13.95
CA ILE A 133 14.52 4.50 13.32
C ILE A 133 13.46 3.68 12.59
N ASP A 134 13.02 4.17 11.43
CA ASP A 134 12.46 3.31 10.40
C ASP A 134 13.69 2.95 9.57
N GLY A 135 14.36 1.89 10.02
CA GLY A 135 15.41 1.29 9.23
C GLY A 135 14.84 1.04 7.85
N GLU A 136 15.55 1.53 6.83
CA GLU A 136 15.41 1.14 5.44
C GLU A 136 15.72 -0.37 5.31
N GLY A 137 14.83 -1.20 5.85
CA GLY A 137 14.61 -2.56 5.44
C GLY A 137 13.35 -2.52 4.60
N ASP A 138 13.47 -2.88 3.32
CA ASP A 138 12.33 -3.25 2.48
C ASP A 138 11.52 -4.31 3.26
N MET A 139 10.50 -3.87 4.00
CA MET A 139 9.69 -4.71 4.91
C MET A 139 8.68 -5.53 4.08
N ASN A 140 9.25 -6.24 3.13
CA ASN A 140 8.64 -7.03 2.10
C ASN A 140 9.23 -8.46 2.12
N ASP A 141 10.22 -8.70 2.98
CA ASP A 141 10.63 -10.02 3.41
C ASP A 141 9.68 -10.50 4.51
N SER A 142 8.61 -11.18 4.09
CA SER A 142 7.82 -12.04 4.99
C SER A 142 8.70 -13.04 5.77
N GLU A 143 9.91 -13.31 5.28
CA GLU A 143 10.95 -14.12 5.92
C GLU A 143 11.49 -13.46 7.21
N ASN A 144 11.68 -12.13 7.20
CA ASN A 144 12.27 -11.38 8.32
C ASN A 144 11.31 -11.29 9.53
N LEU A 145 9.99 -11.27 9.26
CA LEU A 145 8.96 -11.34 10.31
C LEU A 145 8.87 -12.74 10.95
N LEU A 146 9.11 -13.81 10.17
CA LEU A 146 9.15 -15.19 10.67
C LEU A 146 10.39 -15.45 11.51
N GLU A 147 11.53 -14.87 11.12
CA GLU A 147 12.80 -14.94 11.86
C GLU A 147 12.73 -14.20 13.20
N LEU A 148 12.01 -13.08 13.27
CA LEU A 148 11.79 -12.34 14.52
C LEU A 148 10.86 -13.07 15.51
N LEU A 149 9.87 -13.83 15.02
CA LEU A 149 8.96 -14.61 15.86
C LEU A 149 9.53 -15.97 16.29
N GLY A 150 10.52 -16.50 15.57
CA GLY A 150 11.22 -17.74 15.91
C GLY A 150 12.22 -17.62 17.06
N ASN A 151 12.60 -16.40 17.44
CA ASN A 151 13.58 -16.13 18.51
C ASN A 151 12.94 -15.86 19.89
N LEU A 152 11.66 -16.17 20.06
CA LEU A 152 10.93 -15.97 21.32
C LEU A 152 10.77 -17.23 22.18
N ASP A 153 11.32 -18.37 21.74
CA ASP A 153 11.40 -19.59 22.55
C ASP A 153 12.86 -20.03 22.68
N ASP A 154 13.57 -19.44 23.66
CA ASP A 154 14.59 -20.07 24.52
C ASP A 154 14.80 -19.24 25.80
#